data_AF-A0A972B5N8-F1
#
_entry.id   AF-A0A972B5N8-F1
#
_cell.length_a   1.000
_cell.length_b   1.000
_cell.length_c   1.000
_cell.angle_alpha   90.00
_cell.angle_beta   90.00
_cell.angle_gamma   90.00
#
_symmetry.space_group_name_H-M   'P 1'
#
loop_
_entity.id
_entity.type
_entity.pdbx_description
1 polymer ?
#
loop_
_entity_poly.entity_id
_entity_poly.type
_entity_poly.pdbx_seq_one_letter_code
_entity_poly.pdbx_strand_id
1 'polypeptide(L)'
;MHYIEFPNLGIHIDLDPVIFSIGIFQVHWYGIITALAFLIVVAGVIKNAPKYDLNQDHMIDLILITVPIGVLGARLFYVIVNWKYYSANLSEIYKIWHGGLAIYGGIILGLITIYLFCRRKKINTLHLLDHIVVYLVLGQVVGRWGNFVNQELFGPNTDLPWGMTGDIIKHTIAVEGFKGVDPNLPVHPLFLYESLWNLAALFILLWFRKRKKQNGEVFFLYMIAY
;
A
#
# COMPACT_ATOMS: atom_id res chain seq x y z
N MET A 1 -25.78 -3.29 6.07
CA MET A 1 -24.98 -4.39 5.50
C MET A 1 -24.54 -3.91 4.14
N HIS A 2 -23.23 -3.85 3.91
CA HIS A 2 -22.64 -3.37 2.68
C HIS A 2 -22.50 -4.52 1.68
N TYR A 3 -22.58 -4.21 0.38
CA TYR A 3 -22.50 -5.22 -0.68
C TYR A 3 -21.56 -4.77 -1.81
N ILE A 4 -20.98 -5.77 -2.47
CA ILE A 4 -20.17 -5.62 -3.68
C ILE A 4 -20.68 -6.59 -4.73
N GLU A 5 -20.81 -6.12 -5.96
CA GLU A 5 -21.37 -6.89 -7.07
C GLU A 5 -20.50 -6.78 -8.32
N PHE A 6 -20.48 -7.87 -9.08
CA PHE A 6 -20.07 -7.90 -10.48
C PHE A 6 -21.26 -8.39 -11.30
N PRO A 7 -22.17 -7.48 -11.71
CA PRO A 7 -23.49 -7.85 -12.23
C PRO A 7 -23.42 -8.79 -13.44
N ASN A 8 -22.50 -8.51 -14.37
CA ASN A 8 -22.30 -9.30 -15.59
C ASN A 8 -21.65 -10.67 -15.35
N LEU A 9 -21.09 -10.92 -14.15
CA LEU A 9 -20.58 -12.23 -13.74
C LEU A 9 -21.54 -12.98 -12.81
N GLY A 10 -22.65 -12.37 -12.41
CA GLY A 10 -23.57 -12.93 -11.43
C GLY A 10 -22.97 -13.10 -10.03
N ILE A 11 -21.95 -12.30 -9.68
CA ILE A 11 -21.28 -12.35 -8.38
C ILE A 11 -21.89 -11.27 -7.48
N HIS A 12 -22.37 -11.67 -6.31
CA HIS A 12 -22.85 -10.79 -5.25
C HIS A 12 -22.18 -11.19 -3.93
N ILE A 13 -21.64 -10.21 -3.20
CA ILE A 13 -20.86 -10.42 -1.98
C ILE A 13 -21.36 -9.43 -0.93
N ASP A 14 -21.97 -9.95 0.14
CA ASP A 14 -22.24 -9.18 1.35
C ASP A 14 -20.97 -9.10 2.19
N LEU A 15 -20.42 -7.89 2.35
CA LEU A 15 -19.18 -7.66 3.09
C LEU A 15 -19.20 -6.31 3.79
N ASP A 16 -19.31 -6.35 5.11
CA ASP A 16 -19.15 -5.17 5.96
C ASP A 16 -17.65 -4.82 6.09
N PRO A 17 -17.22 -3.56 5.89
CA PRO A 17 -15.84 -3.13 6.11
C PRO A 17 -15.35 -3.36 7.55
N VAL A 18 -16.27 -3.37 8.53
CA VAL A 18 -15.97 -3.64 9.94
C VAL A 18 -16.13 -5.13 10.23
N ILE A 19 -15.06 -5.76 10.73
CA ILE A 19 -15.05 -7.19 11.06
C ILE A 19 -15.78 -7.42 12.39
N PHE A 20 -15.35 -6.69 13.42
CA PHE A 20 -15.93 -6.73 14.75
C PHE A 20 -15.61 -5.44 15.50
N SER A 21 -16.39 -5.17 16.54
CA SER A 21 -16.22 -4.01 17.41
C SER A 21 -15.90 -4.47 18.84
N ILE A 22 -14.94 -3.83 19.49
CA ILE A 22 -14.63 -3.98 20.91
C ILE A 22 -14.90 -2.63 21.59
N GLY A 23 -16.09 -2.47 22.17
CA GLY A 23 -16.52 -1.19 22.73
C GLY A 23 -16.59 -0.10 21.66
N ILE A 24 -15.81 0.98 21.83
CA ILE A 24 -15.70 2.08 20.87
C ILE A 24 -14.71 1.81 19.72
N PHE A 25 -13.94 0.72 19.80
CA PHE A 25 -12.93 0.40 18.80
C PHE A 25 -13.51 -0.51 17.72
N GLN A 26 -13.45 -0.07 16.47
CA GLN A 26 -13.88 -0.84 15.31
C GLN A 26 -12.66 -1.40 14.57
N VAL A 27 -12.61 -2.72 14.42
CA VAL A 27 -11.56 -3.40 13.67
C VAL A 27 -12.03 -3.57 12.23
N HIS A 28 -11.29 -2.96 11.30
CA HIS A 28 -11.63 -2.93 9.88
C HIS A 28 -10.81 -3.97 9.09
N TRP A 29 -11.41 -4.57 8.06
CA TRP A 29 -10.72 -5.46 7.12
C TRP A 29 -9.51 -4.80 6.47
N TYR A 30 -9.64 -3.53 6.10
CA TYR A 30 -8.55 -2.76 5.53
C TYR A 30 -7.30 -2.76 6.43
N GLY A 31 -7.48 -2.59 7.74
CA GLY A 31 -6.39 -2.62 8.71
C GLY A 31 -5.72 -4.00 8.79
N ILE A 32 -6.51 -5.08 8.80
CA ILE A 32 -5.99 -6.45 8.82
C ILE A 32 -5.24 -6.78 7.52
N ILE A 33 -5.80 -6.45 6.36
CA ILE A 33 -5.17 -6.72 5.07
C ILE A 33 -3.86 -5.91 4.93
N THR A 34 -3.86 -4.65 5.38
CA THR A 34 -2.65 -3.82 5.41
C THR A 34 -1.59 -4.40 6.33
N ALA A 35 -1.97 -4.86 7.53
CA ALA A 35 -1.05 -5.52 8.46
C ALA A 35 -0.50 -6.82 7.87
N LEU A 36 -1.34 -7.63 7.20
CA LEU A 36 -0.91 -8.85 6.52
C LEU A 36 0.06 -8.57 5.38
N ALA A 37 -0.24 -7.57 4.53
CA ALA A 37 0.65 -7.14 3.46
C ALA A 37 2.03 -6.72 4.01
N PHE A 38 2.05 -5.94 5.09
CA PHE A 38 3.27 -5.55 5.78
C PHE A 38 4.03 -6.76 6.34
N LEU A 39 3.35 -7.69 7.02
CA LEU A 39 3.98 -8.89 7.56
C LEU A 39 4.57 -9.79 6.46
N ILE A 40 3.91 -9.91 5.30
CA ILE A 40 4.43 -10.64 4.15
C ILE A 40 5.72 -9.99 3.63
N VAL A 41 5.77 -8.66 3.57
CA VAL A 41 6.98 -7.92 3.18
C VAL A 41 8.11 -8.19 4.17
N VAL A 42 7.86 -8.00 5.47
CA VAL A 42 8.84 -8.19 6.55
C VAL A 42 9.38 -9.62 6.56
N ALA A 43 8.47 -10.61 6.55
CA ALA A 43 8.85 -12.01 6.53
C ALA A 43 9.63 -12.36 5.26
N GLY A 44 9.22 -11.85 4.09
CA GLY A 44 9.90 -12.04 2.82
C GLY A 44 11.33 -11.50 2.83
N VAL A 45 11.51 -10.27 3.31
CA VAL A 45 12.81 -9.60 3.45
C VAL A 45 13.72 -10.40 4.41
N ILE A 46 13.26 -10.67 5.63
CA ILE A 46 14.10 -11.33 6.64
C ILE A 46 14.42 -12.77 6.22
N LYS A 47 13.42 -13.57 5.82
CA LYS A 47 13.61 -14.99 5.52
C LYS A 47 14.57 -15.23 4.35
N ASN A 48 14.58 -14.34 3.36
CA ASN A 48 15.40 -14.52 2.18
C ASN A 48 16.71 -13.73 2.22
N ALA A 49 16.96 -12.88 3.21
CA ALA A 49 18.18 -12.09 3.31
C ALA A 49 19.47 -12.91 3.14
N PRO A 50 19.64 -14.10 3.78
CA PRO A 50 20.86 -14.89 3.63
C PRO A 50 21.12 -15.38 2.20
N LYS A 51 20.07 -15.57 1.39
CA LYS A 51 20.20 -15.99 -0.02
C LYS A 51 20.81 -14.91 -0.92
N TYR A 52 20.93 -13.69 -0.42
CA TYR A 52 21.44 -12.53 -1.13
C TYR A 52 22.52 -11.81 -0.32
N ASP A 53 23.27 -12.55 0.50
CA ASP A 53 24.41 -12.03 1.28
C ASP A 53 24.04 -10.85 2.20
N LEU A 54 22.79 -10.83 2.70
CA LEU A 54 22.31 -9.88 3.68
C LEU A 54 22.11 -10.57 5.03
N ASN A 55 22.56 -9.91 6.10
CA ASN A 55 22.39 -10.39 7.46
C ASN A 55 20.94 -10.15 7.95
N GLN A 56 20.33 -11.15 8.58
CA GLN A 56 18.94 -11.09 9.05
C GLN A 56 18.75 -10.11 10.21
N ASP A 57 19.67 -10.06 11.16
CA ASP A 57 19.62 -9.13 12.29
C ASP A 57 19.66 -7.68 11.78
N HIS A 58 20.47 -7.41 10.75
CA HIS A 58 20.46 -6.10 10.08
C HIS A 58 19.12 -5.78 9.42
N MET A 59 18.38 -6.77 8.90
CA MET A 59 17.05 -6.51 8.34
C MET A 59 16.03 -6.22 9.44
N ILE A 60 16.11 -6.94 10.57
CA ILE A 60 15.27 -6.67 11.74
C ILE A 60 15.56 -5.26 12.28
N ASP A 61 16.83 -4.93 12.53
CA ASP A 61 17.27 -3.59 12.93
C ASP A 61 16.74 -2.51 11.98
N LEU A 62 16.89 -2.74 10.68
CA LEU A 62 16.45 -1.79 9.65
C LEU A 62 14.95 -1.55 9.71
N ILE A 63 14.14 -2.61 9.82
CA ILE A 63 12.67 -2.52 9.86
C ILE A 63 12.22 -1.80 11.13
N LEU A 64 12.79 -2.15 12.29
CA LEU A 64 12.49 -1.53 13.58
C LEU A 64 12.80 -0.03 13.61
N ILE A 65 13.75 0.44 12.80
CA ILE A 65 14.10 1.87 12.70
C ILE A 65 13.29 2.55 11.60
N THR A 66 13.18 1.93 10.44
CA THR A 66 12.61 2.53 9.22
C THR A 66 11.09 2.68 9.32
N VAL A 67 10.39 1.72 9.94
CA VAL A 67 8.93 1.78 10.06
C VAL A 67 8.47 2.96 10.95
N PRO A 68 8.98 3.14 12.18
CA PRO A 68 8.63 4.30 12.99
C PRO A 68 9.00 5.64 12.33
N ILE A 69 10.18 5.73 11.71
CA ILE A 69 10.60 6.95 11.01
C ILE A 69 9.74 7.21 9.77
N GLY A 70 9.29 6.17 9.07
CA GLY A 70 8.35 6.29 7.97
C GLY A 70 6.99 6.83 8.42
N VAL A 71 6.44 6.31 9.53
CA VAL A 71 5.18 6.82 10.12
C VAL A 71 5.35 8.28 10.54
N LEU A 72 6.46 8.62 11.20
CA LEU A 72 6.80 10.00 11.55
C LEU A 72 6.86 10.90 10.30
N GLY A 73 7.54 10.45 9.24
CA GLY A 73 7.66 11.19 8.00
C GLY A 73 6.30 11.42 7.34
N ALA A 74 5.45 10.39 7.30
CA ALA A 74 4.11 10.49 6.75
C ALA A 74 3.26 11.51 7.51
N ARG A 75 3.40 11.56 8.85
CA ARG A 75 2.71 12.55 9.67
C ARG A 75 3.24 13.96 9.45
N LEU A 76 4.56 14.13 9.49
CA LEU A 76 5.21 15.43 9.28
C LEU A 76 4.82 16.04 7.93
N PHE A 77 4.87 15.24 6.86
CA PHE A 77 4.49 15.71 5.53
C PHE A 77 3.01 16.12 5.47
N TYR A 78 2.10 15.33 6.06
CA TYR A 78 0.68 15.68 6.14
C TYR A 78 0.45 17.01 6.87
N VAL A 79 1.15 17.22 8.00
CA VAL A 79 1.07 18.45 8.81
C VAL A 79 1.60 19.66 8.04
N ILE A 80 2.72 19.51 7.32
CA ILE A 80 3.30 20.57 6.50
C ILE A 80 2.34 21.00 5.38
N VAL A 81 1.74 20.04 4.67
CA VAL A 81 0.77 20.33 3.60
C VAL A 81 -0.49 21.02 4.15
N ASN A 82 -0.92 20.64 5.35
CA ASN A 82 -2.11 21.18 6.01
C ASN A 82 -1.77 22.23 7.09
N TRP A 83 -0.67 22.97 6.92
CA TRP A 83 -0.12 23.82 7.98
C TRP A 83 -1.09 24.86 8.53
N LYS A 84 -1.97 25.40 7.68
CA LYS A 84 -2.99 26.37 8.10
C LYS A 84 -3.89 25.85 9.22
N TYR A 85 -4.24 24.56 9.19
CA TYR A 85 -5.04 23.93 10.23
C TYR A 85 -4.20 23.66 11.50
N TYR A 86 -3.00 23.10 11.30
CA TYR A 86 -2.15 22.67 12.42
C TYR A 86 -1.48 23.81 13.17
N SER A 87 -1.22 24.96 12.53
CA SER A 87 -0.69 26.15 13.21
C SER A 87 -1.64 26.69 14.27
N ALA A 88 -2.95 26.48 14.11
CA ALA A 88 -3.98 26.79 15.11
C ALA A 88 -4.26 25.63 16.08
N ASN A 89 -3.80 24.42 15.78
CA ASN A 89 -4.14 23.19 16.51
C ASN A 89 -2.88 22.33 16.76
N LEU A 90 -1.87 22.90 17.42
CA LEU A 90 -0.57 22.24 17.62
C LEU A 90 -0.66 20.90 18.37
N SER A 91 -1.66 20.76 19.26
CA SER A 91 -1.89 19.51 20.00
C SER A 91 -2.38 18.37 19.13
N GLU A 92 -2.89 18.64 17.92
CA GLU A 92 -3.31 17.61 16.97
C GLU A 92 -2.13 17.00 16.22
N ILE A 93 -0.95 17.64 16.20
CA ILE A 93 0.20 17.20 15.38
C ILE A 93 0.64 15.76 15.69
N TYR A 94 0.65 15.34 16.95
CA TYR A 94 1.09 13.98 17.32
C TYR A 94 -0.05 12.95 17.35
N LYS A 95 -1.31 13.37 17.17
CA LYS A 95 -2.50 12.49 17.26
C LYS A 95 -2.72 11.71 15.97
N ILE A 96 -1.82 10.75 15.70
CA ILE A 96 -1.88 9.92 14.48
C ILE A 96 -3.13 9.03 14.40
N TRP A 97 -3.80 8.76 15.53
CA TRP A 97 -5.05 7.99 15.60
C TRP A 97 -6.27 8.77 15.09
N HIS A 98 -6.17 10.09 14.87
CA HIS A 98 -7.18 10.87 14.15
C HIS A 98 -7.02 10.77 12.62
N GLY A 99 -6.10 9.92 12.14
CA GLY A 99 -5.73 9.82 10.73
C GLY A 99 -4.76 10.92 10.30
N GLY A 100 -4.68 11.18 8.99
CA GLY A 100 -3.79 12.21 8.43
C GLY A 100 -2.33 11.78 8.33
N LEU A 101 -2.08 10.76 7.50
CA LEU A 101 -0.75 10.30 7.12
C LEU A 101 -0.61 10.43 5.61
N ALA A 102 0.40 11.16 5.15
CA ALA A 102 0.70 11.31 3.73
C ALA A 102 1.83 10.37 3.32
N ILE A 103 1.53 9.42 2.43
CA ILE A 103 2.49 8.36 2.03
C ILE A 103 3.83 8.91 1.55
N TYR A 104 3.83 10.06 0.86
CA TYR A 104 5.04 10.71 0.34
C TYR A 104 6.08 10.98 1.44
N GLY A 105 5.64 11.48 2.60
CA GLY A 105 6.54 11.72 3.73
C GLY A 105 7.17 10.45 4.28
N GLY A 106 6.41 9.37 4.30
CA GLY A 106 6.90 8.06 4.73
C GLY A 106 7.91 7.46 3.76
N ILE A 107 7.68 7.61 2.44
CA ILE A 107 8.62 7.18 1.41
C ILE A 107 9.93 7.97 1.52
N ILE A 108 9.85 9.31 1.63
CA ILE A 108 11.05 10.17 1.69
C ILE A 108 11.90 9.85 2.91
N LEU A 109 11.32 9.90 4.13
CA LEU A 109 12.09 9.61 5.34
C LEU A 109 12.49 8.14 5.44
N GLY A 110 11.68 7.22 4.90
CA GLY A 110 12.02 5.80 4.82
C GLY A 110 13.27 5.56 3.97
N LEU A 111 13.33 6.13 2.76
CA LEU A 111 14.50 6.01 1.88
C LEU A 111 15.75 6.66 2.47
N ILE A 112 15.61 7.84 3.09
CA ILE A 112 16.72 8.49 3.81
C ILE A 112 17.23 7.58 4.93
N THR A 113 16.32 6.98 5.70
CA THR A 113 16.68 6.08 6.80
C THR A 113 17.42 4.84 6.29
N ILE A 114 16.90 4.20 5.23
CA ILE A 114 17.55 3.04 4.59
C ILE A 114 18.96 3.41 4.14
N TYR A 115 19.12 4.57 3.48
CA TYR A 115 20.43 5.04 3.02
C TYR A 115 21.40 5.24 4.20
N LEU A 116 20.99 5.97 5.24
CA LEU A 116 21.84 6.23 6.41
C LEU A 116 22.18 4.94 7.17
N PHE A 117 21.24 4.01 7.28
CA PHE A 117 21.46 2.70 7.88
C PHE A 117 22.49 1.89 7.09
N CYS A 118 22.36 1.83 5.77
CA CYS A 118 23.30 1.15 4.89
C CYS A 118 24.71 1.73 5.03
N ARG A 119 24.85 3.06 5.06
CA ARG A 119 26.14 3.73 5.28
C ARG A 119 26.79 3.34 6.60
N ARG A 120 26.01 3.27 7.69
CA ARG A 120 26.50 2.86 9.02
C ARG A 120 26.92 1.39 9.07
N LYS A 121 26.13 0.50 8.47
CA LYS A 121 26.37 -0.95 8.47
C LYS A 121 27.26 -1.43 7.32
N LYS A 122 27.78 -0.51 6.48
CA LYS A 122 28.61 -0.78 5.29
C LYS A 122 27.92 -1.73 4.29
N ILE A 123 26.61 -1.62 4.14
CA ILE A 123 25.81 -2.36 3.16
C ILE A 123 25.69 -1.52 1.88
N ASN A 124 25.78 -2.14 0.71
CA ASN A 124 25.46 -1.44 -0.54
C ASN A 124 23.94 -1.16 -0.60
N THR A 125 23.56 0.12 -0.57
CA THR A 125 22.15 0.54 -0.53
C THR A 125 21.34 0.00 -1.71
N LEU A 126 21.90 0.02 -2.93
CA LEU A 126 21.20 -0.45 -4.13
C LEU A 126 20.99 -1.98 -4.10
N HIS A 127 21.94 -2.73 -3.55
CA HIS A 127 21.78 -4.17 -3.34
C HIS A 127 20.66 -4.49 -2.35
N LEU A 128 20.58 -3.70 -1.27
CA LEU A 128 19.48 -3.84 -0.32
C LEU A 128 18.13 -3.46 -0.94
N LEU A 129 18.07 -2.40 -1.74
CA LEU A 129 16.85 -1.99 -2.43
C LEU A 129 16.38 -3.05 -3.44
N ASP A 130 17.29 -3.64 -4.23
CA ASP A 130 16.97 -4.79 -5.09
C ASP A 130 16.33 -5.94 -4.31
N HIS A 131 16.75 -6.14 -3.06
CA HIS A 131 16.21 -7.17 -2.19
C HIS A 131 14.82 -6.83 -1.68
N ILE A 132 14.63 -5.61 -1.16
CA ILE A 132 13.38 -5.14 -0.54
C ILE A 132 12.26 -5.02 -1.58
N VAL A 133 12.56 -4.48 -2.76
CA VAL A 133 11.56 -4.06 -3.73
C VAL A 133 10.68 -5.21 -4.25
N VAL A 134 11.23 -6.41 -4.35
CA VAL A 134 10.46 -7.60 -4.74
C VAL A 134 9.35 -7.90 -3.74
N TYR A 135 9.64 -7.74 -2.45
CA TYR A 135 8.65 -7.98 -1.40
C TYR A 135 7.71 -6.79 -1.20
N LEU A 136 8.18 -5.58 -1.48
CA LEU A 136 7.32 -4.38 -1.56
C LEU A 136 6.19 -4.60 -2.56
N VAL A 137 6.51 -5.04 -3.78
CA VAL A 137 5.50 -5.33 -4.82
C VAL A 137 4.55 -6.43 -4.39
N LEU A 138 5.04 -7.48 -3.76
CA LEU A 138 4.19 -8.53 -3.20
C LEU A 138 3.23 -7.95 -2.13
N GLY A 139 3.70 -7.04 -1.28
CA GLY A 139 2.85 -6.30 -0.35
C GLY A 139 1.80 -5.45 -1.06
N GLN A 140 2.14 -4.80 -2.18
CA GLN A 140 1.18 -4.03 -2.99
C GLN A 140 0.07 -4.92 -3.57
N VAL A 141 0.41 -6.12 -4.08
CA VAL A 141 -0.58 -7.10 -4.58
C VAL A 141 -1.65 -7.38 -3.52
N VAL A 142 -1.21 -7.68 -2.29
CA VAL A 142 -2.10 -8.00 -1.16
C VAL A 142 -2.85 -6.75 -0.67
N GLY A 143 -2.14 -5.63 -0.52
CA GLY A 143 -2.71 -4.39 0.00
C GLY A 143 -3.88 -3.85 -0.82
N ARG A 144 -3.88 -4.05 -2.15
CA ARG A 144 -4.98 -3.62 -3.02
C ARG A 144 -6.31 -4.31 -2.71
N TRP A 145 -6.30 -5.48 -2.09
CA TRP A 145 -7.53 -6.13 -1.62
C TRP A 145 -8.15 -5.41 -0.42
N GLY A 146 -7.40 -4.58 0.30
CA GLY A 146 -7.98 -3.65 1.28
C GLY A 146 -8.91 -2.65 0.60
N ASN A 147 -8.51 -2.13 -0.57
CA ASN A 147 -9.33 -1.18 -1.33
C ASN A 147 -10.64 -1.83 -1.83
N PHE A 148 -10.59 -3.11 -2.19
CA PHE A 148 -11.79 -3.88 -2.54
C PHE A 148 -12.81 -3.91 -1.40
N VAL A 149 -12.38 -4.26 -0.18
CA VAL A 149 -13.29 -4.33 0.97
C VAL A 149 -13.84 -2.96 1.35
N ASN A 150 -13.02 -1.92 1.23
CA ASN A 150 -13.46 -0.54 1.45
C ASN A 150 -14.26 0.05 0.28
N GLN A 151 -14.41 -0.67 -0.83
CA GLN A 151 -15.07 -0.19 -2.05
C GLN A 151 -14.48 1.14 -2.58
N GLU A 152 -13.17 1.29 -2.48
CA GLU A 152 -12.43 2.47 -2.95
C GLU A 152 -11.53 2.12 -4.15
N LEU A 153 -10.89 3.14 -4.74
CA LEU A 153 -9.99 2.98 -5.87
C LEU A 153 -10.69 2.29 -7.06
N PHE A 154 -11.81 2.86 -7.47
CA PHE A 154 -12.56 2.49 -8.68
C PHE A 154 -12.38 3.56 -9.76
N GLY A 155 -12.68 3.18 -11.00
CA GLY A 155 -12.49 4.01 -12.18
C GLY A 155 -13.81 4.59 -12.72
N PRO A 156 -13.81 5.08 -13.97
CA PRO A 156 -15.03 5.52 -14.63
C PRO A 156 -15.99 4.34 -14.87
N ASN A 157 -17.21 4.65 -15.30
CA ASN A 157 -18.17 3.60 -15.67
C ASN A 157 -17.65 2.70 -16.79
N THR A 158 -18.10 1.45 -16.80
CA THR A 158 -17.68 0.45 -17.76
C THR A 158 -18.80 -0.55 -18.06
N ASP A 159 -18.84 -1.00 -19.32
CA ASP A 159 -19.74 -2.06 -19.78
C ASP A 159 -19.03 -3.43 -19.88
N LEU A 160 -17.78 -3.51 -19.43
CA LEU A 160 -17.00 -4.75 -19.45
C LEU A 160 -17.62 -5.81 -18.52
N PRO A 161 -17.41 -7.11 -18.81
CA PRO A 161 -18.07 -8.17 -18.04
C PRO A 161 -17.62 -8.22 -16.58
N TRP A 162 -16.47 -7.66 -16.22
CA TRP A 162 -15.98 -7.55 -14.84
C TRP A 162 -16.20 -6.16 -14.21
N GLY A 163 -17.16 -5.38 -14.72
CA GLY A 163 -17.58 -4.12 -14.09
C GLY A 163 -18.06 -4.37 -12.65
N MET A 164 -17.59 -3.54 -11.73
CA MET A 164 -17.87 -3.64 -10.30
C MET A 164 -18.87 -2.56 -9.87
N THR A 165 -19.78 -2.88 -8.96
CA THR A 165 -20.62 -1.91 -8.27
C THR A 165 -20.75 -2.29 -6.79
N GLY A 166 -21.28 -1.38 -5.99
CA GLY A 166 -21.48 -1.59 -4.56
C GLY A 166 -22.14 -0.36 -3.93
N ASP A 167 -22.70 -0.53 -2.74
CA ASP A 167 -23.45 0.54 -2.09
C ASP A 167 -22.56 1.73 -1.67
N ILE A 168 -21.33 1.46 -1.21
CA ILE A 168 -20.36 2.51 -0.87
C ILE A 168 -19.89 3.20 -2.15
N ILE A 169 -19.63 2.46 -3.23
CA ILE A 169 -19.26 3.05 -4.55
C ILE A 169 -20.36 4.03 -5.01
N LYS A 170 -21.61 3.56 -5.02
CA LYS A 170 -22.80 4.34 -5.40
C LYS A 170 -22.91 5.62 -4.59
N HIS A 171 -22.81 5.48 -3.27
CA HIS A 171 -22.88 6.61 -2.35
C HIS A 171 -21.74 7.62 -2.59
N THR A 172 -20.51 7.16 -2.71
CA THR A 172 -19.34 8.01 -2.96
C THR A 172 -19.48 8.79 -4.27
N ILE A 173 -19.92 8.15 -5.36
CA ILE A 173 -20.14 8.85 -6.64
C ILE A 173 -21.23 9.92 -6.50
N ALA A 174 -22.33 9.59 -5.81
CA ALA A 174 -23.45 10.52 -5.61
C ALA A 174 -23.07 11.74 -4.76
N VAL A 175 -22.21 11.56 -3.75
CA VAL A 175 -21.80 12.64 -2.83
C VAL A 175 -20.64 13.47 -3.37
N GLU A 176 -19.60 12.82 -3.93
CA GLU A 176 -18.40 13.53 -4.40
C GLU A 176 -18.58 14.15 -5.79
N GLY A 177 -19.52 13.63 -6.60
CA GLY A 177 -19.89 14.22 -7.88
C GLY A 177 -18.82 14.09 -8.96
N PHE A 178 -18.35 12.86 -9.21
CA PHE A 178 -17.38 12.61 -10.30
C PHE A 178 -17.99 12.91 -11.67
N LYS A 179 -17.38 13.86 -12.39
CA LYS A 179 -17.87 14.30 -13.69
C LYS A 179 -17.92 13.14 -14.69
N GLY A 180 -19.13 12.85 -15.20
CA GLY A 180 -19.34 11.82 -16.21
C GLY A 180 -19.37 10.40 -15.67
N VAL A 181 -19.50 10.22 -14.35
CA VAL A 181 -19.68 8.90 -13.72
C VAL A 181 -21.10 8.81 -13.14
N ASP A 182 -21.91 7.90 -13.65
CA ASP A 182 -23.24 7.57 -13.14
C ASP A 182 -23.11 6.57 -11.96
N PRO A 183 -23.66 6.88 -10.78
CA PRO A 183 -23.69 5.96 -9.64
C PRO A 183 -24.32 4.60 -9.97
N ASN A 184 -25.30 4.54 -10.86
CA ASN A 184 -26.08 3.33 -11.12
C ASN A 184 -25.42 2.37 -12.08
N LEU A 185 -24.36 2.78 -12.77
CA LEU A 185 -23.63 1.96 -13.72
C LEU A 185 -22.38 1.35 -13.08
N PRO A 186 -21.99 0.11 -13.46
CA PRO A 186 -20.75 -0.49 -12.99
C PRO A 186 -19.53 0.37 -13.33
N VAL A 187 -18.49 0.29 -12.51
CA VAL A 187 -17.22 1.01 -12.65
C VAL A 187 -16.06 0.04 -12.87
N HIS A 188 -14.97 0.53 -13.46
CA HIS A 188 -13.74 -0.25 -13.56
C HIS A 188 -13.18 -0.56 -12.14
N PRO A 189 -12.93 -1.83 -11.77
CA PRO A 189 -12.26 -2.17 -10.50
C PRO A 189 -10.75 -1.88 -10.57
N LEU A 190 -10.33 -0.62 -10.41
CA LEU A 190 -8.90 -0.26 -10.54
C LEU A 190 -8.02 -0.97 -9.50
N PHE A 191 -8.52 -1.25 -8.29
CA PHE A 191 -7.81 -2.08 -7.32
C PHE A 191 -7.37 -3.42 -7.92
N LEU A 192 -8.22 -4.06 -8.73
CA LEU A 192 -7.96 -5.35 -9.35
C LEU A 192 -6.92 -5.21 -10.46
N TYR A 193 -7.05 -4.17 -11.29
CA TYR A 193 -6.07 -3.90 -12.35
C TYR A 193 -4.69 -3.63 -11.75
N GLU A 194 -4.61 -2.82 -10.69
CA GLU A 194 -3.36 -2.57 -9.98
C GLU A 194 -2.83 -3.83 -9.29
N SER A 195 -3.68 -4.67 -8.67
CA SER A 195 -3.24 -5.92 -8.06
C SER A 195 -2.66 -6.89 -9.10
N LEU A 196 -3.32 -7.03 -10.26
CA LEU A 196 -2.86 -7.86 -11.37
C LEU A 196 -1.58 -7.32 -12.01
N TRP A 197 -1.47 -6.01 -12.19
CA TRP A 197 -0.25 -5.38 -12.69
C TRP A 197 0.93 -5.56 -11.73
N ASN A 198 0.73 -5.34 -10.43
CA ASN A 198 1.75 -5.60 -9.42
C ASN A 198 2.15 -7.08 -9.39
N LEU A 199 1.21 -8.00 -9.61
CA LEU A 199 1.51 -9.43 -9.70
C LEU A 199 2.37 -9.75 -10.93
N ALA A 200 2.04 -9.16 -12.09
CA ALA A 200 2.86 -9.28 -13.30
C ALA A 200 4.27 -8.70 -13.09
N ALA A 201 4.36 -7.50 -12.51
CA ALA A 201 5.61 -6.85 -12.15
C ALA A 201 6.43 -7.71 -11.18
N LEU A 202 5.81 -8.34 -10.18
CA LEU A 202 6.47 -9.27 -9.26
C LEU A 202 7.12 -10.44 -10.02
N PHE A 203 6.41 -11.06 -10.96
CA PHE A 203 6.98 -12.13 -11.77
C PHE A 203 8.14 -11.66 -12.65
N ILE A 204 8.02 -10.48 -13.26
CA ILE A 204 9.09 -9.85 -14.04
C ILE A 204 10.32 -9.61 -13.15
N LEU A 205 10.15 -9.04 -11.96
CA LEU A 205 11.24 -8.75 -11.02
C LEU A 205 11.89 -10.03 -10.50
N LEU A 206 11.11 -11.06 -10.15
CA LEU A 206 11.64 -12.35 -9.70
C LEU A 206 12.44 -13.06 -10.81
N TRP A 207 11.94 -12.98 -12.04
CA TRP A 207 12.62 -13.49 -13.23
C TRP A 207 13.91 -12.72 -13.50
N PHE A 208 13.87 -11.38 -13.45
CA PHE A 208 15.00 -10.53 -13.76
C PHE A 208 16.07 -10.52 -12.67
N ARG A 209 15.68 -10.65 -11.38
CA ARG A 209 16.60 -10.72 -10.24
C ARG A 209 17.63 -11.84 -10.34
N LYS A 210 17.31 -12.93 -11.03
CA LYS A 210 18.24 -14.04 -11.30
C LYS A 210 19.25 -13.72 -12.41
N ARG A 211 19.01 -12.66 -13.18
CA ARG A 211 19.81 -12.22 -14.35
C ARG A 211 20.52 -10.89 -14.14
N LYS A 212 20.27 -10.22 -13.01
CA LYS A 212 20.88 -8.93 -12.71
C LYS A 212 22.41 -9.04 -12.71
N LYS A 213 23.09 -8.04 -13.24
CA LYS A 213 24.57 -7.96 -13.26
C LYS A 213 25.10 -6.97 -12.26
N GLN A 214 24.35 -5.89 -12.04
CA GLN A 214 24.72 -4.80 -11.14
C GLN A 214 23.69 -4.60 -10.03
N ASN A 215 24.13 -3.95 -8.95
CA ASN A 215 23.25 -3.55 -7.87
C ASN A 215 22.37 -2.38 -8.31
N GLY A 216 21.09 -2.47 -8.00
CA GLY A 216 20.07 -1.46 -8.32
C GLY A 216 19.27 -1.77 -9.57
N GLU A 217 19.67 -2.72 -10.42
CA GLU A 217 18.95 -3.02 -11.65
C GLU A 217 17.52 -3.52 -11.38
N VAL A 218 17.29 -4.28 -10.30
CA VAL A 218 15.95 -4.77 -9.95
C VAL A 218 15.11 -3.63 -9.37
N PHE A 219 15.71 -2.78 -8.53
CA PHE A 219 15.07 -1.58 -8.01
C PHE A 219 14.66 -0.60 -9.10
N PHE A 220 15.55 -0.29 -10.05
CA PHE A 220 15.20 0.60 -11.15
C PHE A 220 14.21 -0.02 -12.14
N LEU A 221 14.27 -1.34 -12.36
CA LEU A 221 13.23 -2.03 -13.14
C LEU A 221 11.86 -1.91 -12.48
N TYR A 222 11.78 -2.00 -11.15
CA TYR A 222 10.55 -1.72 -10.42
C TYR A 222 10.08 -0.28 -10.63
N MET A 223 10.98 0.71 -10.52
CA MET A 223 10.64 2.13 -10.73
C MET A 223 10.15 2.44 -12.15
N ILE A 224 10.52 1.61 -13.14
CA ILE A 224 10.02 1.72 -14.53
C ILE A 224 8.66 1.02 -14.67
N ALA A 225 8.49 -0.12 -13.99
CA ALA A 225 7.29 -0.92 -14.09
C ALA A 225 6.12 -0.36 -13.28
N TYR A 226 6.37 0.38 -12.20
CA TYR A 226 5.35 0.94 -11.31
C TYR A 226 5.15 2.44 -11.58
#